data_AF-A0A3S4HLW9-F1
#
_entry.id   AF-A0A3S4HLW9-F1
#
_cell.length_a   1.000
_cell.length_b   1.000
_cell.length_c   1.000
_cell.angle_alpha   90.00
_cell.angle_beta   90.00
_cell.angle_gamma   90.00
#
_symmetry.space_group_name_H-M   'P 1'
#
loop_
_entity.id
_entity.type
_entity.pdbx_description
1 polymer ?
#
loop_
_entity_poly.entity_id
_entity_poly.type
_entity_poly.pdbx_seq_one_letter_code
_entity_poly.pdbx_strand_id
1 'polypeptide(L)'
;MHEASVQVKEDFKNNRTLLITLALISIAAGGVMGWYIVRSITRPLDDAVRFAEAIADGDLTRHITTDYKDETGVLLQALMAMKTRLLDIVQEVQNGSESISTAAAQLSPVTRIWRRVRKSRQLG
;
A
#
# COMPACT_ATOMS: atom_id res chain seq x y z
N MET A 1 17.71 -34.85 -62.04
CA MET A 1 17.36 -33.40 -62.04
C MET A 1 15.95 -33.12 -61.50
N HIS A 2 14.93 -33.98 -61.69
CA HIS A 2 13.56 -33.72 -61.17
C HIS A 2 13.41 -33.95 -59.65
N GLU A 3 14.05 -34.97 -59.07
CA GLU A 3 13.93 -35.28 -57.63
C GLU A 3 14.52 -34.20 -56.71
N ALA A 4 15.65 -33.58 -57.10
CA ALA A 4 16.26 -32.48 -56.36
C ALA A 4 15.36 -31.23 -56.29
N SER A 5 14.47 -31.01 -57.27
CA SER A 5 13.54 -29.86 -57.27
C SER A 5 12.32 -30.06 -56.37
N VAL A 6 12.02 -31.31 -56.00
CA VAL A 6 10.89 -31.67 -55.11
C VAL A 6 11.34 -31.65 -53.66
N GLN A 7 12.51 -32.23 -53.34
CA GLN A 7 13.10 -32.18 -51.98
C GLN A 7 13.29 -30.74 -51.49
N VAL A 8 13.85 -29.88 -52.34
CA VAL A 8 14.08 -28.47 -52.02
C VAL A 8 12.76 -27.75 -51.66
N LYS A 9 11.64 -28.06 -52.33
CA LYS A 9 10.33 -27.46 -52.03
C LYS A 9 9.71 -27.96 -50.73
N GLU A 10 10.00 -29.18 -50.32
CA GLU A 10 9.49 -29.78 -49.08
C GLU A 10 10.26 -29.26 -47.87
N ASP A 11 11.60 -29.16 -47.99
CA ASP A 11 12.47 -28.55 -46.98
C ASP A 11 12.13 -27.07 -46.74
N PHE A 12 11.81 -26.32 -47.80
CA PHE A 12 11.37 -24.94 -47.66
C PHE A 12 10.04 -24.80 -46.92
N LYS A 13 9.08 -25.71 -47.11
CA LYS A 13 7.80 -25.69 -46.40
C LYS A 13 7.97 -26.01 -44.91
N ASN A 14 8.79 -27.00 -44.59
CA ASN A 14 9.07 -27.38 -43.21
C ASN A 14 9.85 -26.29 -42.47
N ASN A 15 10.90 -25.74 -43.06
CA ASN A 15 11.66 -24.63 -42.45
C ASN A 15 10.79 -23.39 -42.26
N ARG A 16 9.95 -23.04 -43.25
CA ARG A 16 9.03 -21.90 -43.11
C ARG A 16 8.01 -22.11 -41.99
N THR A 17 7.47 -23.32 -41.85
CA THR A 17 6.53 -23.66 -40.78
C THR A 17 7.21 -23.58 -39.41
N LEU A 18 8.43 -24.12 -39.28
CA LEU A 18 9.23 -24.01 -38.06
C LEU A 18 9.46 -22.55 -37.67
N LEU A 19 9.93 -21.70 -38.59
CA LEU A 19 10.17 -20.28 -38.30
C LEU A 19 8.90 -19.54 -37.86
N ILE A 20 7.75 -19.80 -38.48
CA ILE A 20 6.48 -19.18 -38.10
C ILE A 20 6.04 -19.64 -36.71
N THR A 21 6.12 -20.94 -36.41
CA THR A 21 5.74 -21.45 -35.07
C THR A 21 6.64 -20.88 -33.97
N LEU A 22 7.96 -20.79 -34.20
CA LEU A 22 8.90 -20.18 -33.27
C LEU A 22 8.63 -18.68 -33.06
N ALA A 23 8.28 -17.95 -34.12
CA ALA A 23 7.89 -16.55 -34.02
C ALA A 23 6.61 -16.38 -33.17
N LEU A 24 5.60 -17.22 -33.41
CA LEU A 24 4.36 -17.21 -32.64
C LEU A 24 4.59 -17.55 -31.16
N ILE A 25 5.42 -18.56 -30.86
CA ILE A 25 5.78 -18.93 -29.48
C ILE A 25 6.51 -17.76 -28.81
N SER A 26 7.44 -17.11 -29.50
CA SER A 26 8.17 -15.96 -28.97
C SER A 26 7.23 -14.79 -28.61
N ILE A 27 6.28 -14.47 -29.50
CA ILE A 27 5.27 -13.43 -29.25
C ILE A 27 4.38 -13.82 -28.06
N ALA A 28 3.90 -15.06 -28.04
CA ALA A 28 3.07 -15.57 -26.94
C ALA A 28 3.81 -15.53 -25.60
N ALA A 29 5.06 -15.99 -25.56
CA ALA A 29 5.90 -15.96 -24.37
C ALA A 29 6.14 -14.54 -23.87
N GLY A 30 6.42 -13.59 -24.77
CA GLY A 30 6.56 -12.18 -24.42
C GLY A 30 5.28 -11.59 -23.84
N GLY A 31 4.12 -11.88 -24.44
CA GLY A 31 2.82 -11.45 -23.93
C GLY A 31 2.48 -12.03 -22.56
N VAL A 32 2.71 -13.33 -22.35
CA VAL A 32 2.51 -14.00 -21.07
C VAL A 32 3.43 -13.43 -20.00
N MET A 33 4.71 -13.21 -20.32
CA MET A 33 5.68 -12.65 -19.38
C MET A 33 5.33 -11.21 -19.00
N GLY A 34 4.95 -10.38 -19.97
CA GLY A 34 4.50 -9.00 -19.71
C GLY A 34 3.26 -8.97 -18.83
N TRP A 35 2.27 -9.82 -19.13
CA TRP A 35 1.07 -9.96 -18.30
C TRP A 35 1.40 -10.41 -16.87
N TYR A 36 2.35 -11.34 -16.72
CA TYR A 36 2.82 -11.83 -15.43
C TYR A 36 3.46 -10.69 -14.61
N ILE A 37 4.39 -9.93 -15.20
CA ILE A 37 5.06 -8.79 -14.53
C ILE A 37 4.05 -7.73 -14.08
N VAL A 38 3.09 -7.37 -14.94
CA VAL A 38 2.06 -6.39 -14.58
C VAL A 38 1.23 -6.87 -13.39
N ARG A 39 0.89 -8.16 -13.37
CA ARG A 39 0.08 -8.79 -12.31
C ARG A 39 0.85 -8.90 -10.99
N SER A 40 2.13 -9.24 -11.03
CA SER A 40 2.94 -9.54 -9.83
C SER A 40 3.72 -8.34 -9.29
N ILE A 41 4.00 -7.31 -10.09
CA ILE A 41 4.82 -6.17 -9.67
C ILE A 41 4.06 -4.85 -9.82
N THR A 42 3.59 -4.55 -11.03
CA THR A 42 3.01 -3.22 -11.31
C THR A 42 1.73 -2.96 -10.52
N ARG A 43 0.81 -3.93 -10.47
CA ARG A 43 -0.45 -3.78 -9.72
C ARG A 43 -0.23 -3.66 -8.20
N PRO A 44 0.53 -4.54 -7.54
CA PRO A 44 0.79 -4.41 -6.10
C PRO A 44 1.48 -3.11 -5.71
N LEU A 45 2.40 -2.61 -6.55
CA LEU A 45 3.07 -1.33 -6.32
C LEU A 45 2.11 -0.14 -6.45
N ASP A 46 1.20 -0.17 -7.43
CA ASP A 46 0.18 0.87 -7.57
C ASP A 46 -0.75 0.88 -6.34
N ASP A 47 -1.18 -0.29 -5.88
CA ASP A 47 -1.97 -0.41 -4.65
C ASP A 47 -1.18 0.12 -3.42
N ALA A 48 0.12 -0.17 -3.32
CA ALA A 48 0.99 0.34 -2.27
C ALA A 48 1.08 1.87 -2.27
N VAL A 49 1.25 2.48 -3.45
CA VAL A 49 1.31 3.94 -3.61
C VAL A 49 0.00 4.57 -3.17
N ARG A 50 -1.14 4.09 -3.68
CA ARG A 50 -2.47 4.61 -3.32
C ARG A 50 -2.79 4.46 -1.83
N PHE A 51 -2.27 3.41 -1.20
CA PHE A 51 -2.40 3.21 0.24
C PHE A 51 -1.52 4.19 1.02
N ALA A 52 -0.29 4.43 0.60
CA ALA A 52 0.59 5.41 1.20
C ALA A 52 0.06 6.85 1.06
N GLU A 53 -0.52 7.20 -0.10
CA GLU A 53 -1.21 8.48 -0.32
C GLU A 53 -2.37 8.66 0.67
N ALA A 54 -3.21 7.63 0.86
CA ALA A 54 -4.29 7.70 1.84
C ALA A 54 -3.80 7.92 3.28
N ILE A 55 -2.68 7.28 3.66
CA ILE A 55 -2.05 7.51 4.97
C ILE A 55 -1.54 8.95 5.08
N ALA A 56 -0.92 9.48 4.01
CA ALA A 56 -0.41 10.85 3.98
C ALA A 56 -1.54 11.89 4.09
N ASP A 57 -2.72 11.58 3.53
CA ASP A 57 -3.94 12.39 3.68
C ASP A 57 -4.62 12.21 5.05
N GLY A 58 -4.13 11.31 5.90
CA GLY A 58 -4.65 11.04 7.24
C GLY A 58 -5.79 10.01 7.29
N ASP A 59 -6.15 9.37 6.18
CA ASP A 59 -7.12 8.28 6.14
C ASP A 59 -6.47 6.95 6.57
N LEU A 60 -6.47 6.71 7.88
CA LEU A 60 -6.00 5.46 8.49
C LEU A 60 -7.07 4.37 8.56
N THR A 61 -8.23 4.56 7.93
CA THR A 61 -9.34 3.59 7.96
C THR A 61 -9.26 2.55 6.84
N ARG A 62 -8.47 2.83 5.80
CA ARG A 62 -8.28 1.93 4.67
C ARG A 62 -7.52 0.66 5.03
N HIS A 63 -7.81 -0.38 4.27
CA HIS A 63 -7.14 -1.68 4.36
C HIS A 63 -6.60 -2.06 2.98
N ILE A 64 -5.42 -2.69 2.96
CA ILE A 64 -4.81 -3.21 1.73
C ILE A 64 -4.64 -4.73 1.86
N THR A 65 -4.86 -5.45 0.76
CA THR A 65 -4.73 -6.91 0.74
C THR A 65 -3.25 -7.28 0.58
N THR A 66 -2.72 -8.13 1.46
CA THR A 66 -1.30 -8.52 1.49
C THR A 66 -1.06 -9.96 1.02
N ASP A 67 -1.94 -10.53 0.19
CA ASP A 67 -1.90 -11.96 -0.21
C ASP A 67 -0.79 -12.29 -1.26
N TYR A 68 0.15 -11.37 -1.47
CA TYR A 68 1.28 -11.58 -2.35
C TYR A 68 2.38 -12.34 -1.60
N LYS A 69 2.93 -13.38 -2.22
CA LYS A 69 3.95 -14.26 -1.60
C LYS A 69 5.38 -13.86 -1.94
N ASP A 70 5.55 -12.71 -2.59
CA ASP A 70 6.84 -12.16 -3.02
C ASP A 70 7.22 -10.92 -2.19
N GLU A 71 8.29 -10.25 -2.60
CA GLU A 71 8.79 -9.03 -1.95
C GLU A 71 7.75 -7.91 -1.93
N THR A 72 6.79 -7.89 -2.87
CA THR A 72 5.72 -6.88 -2.88
C THR A 72 4.72 -7.12 -1.75
N GLY A 73 4.47 -8.38 -1.38
CA GLY A 73 3.65 -8.73 -0.22
C GLY A 73 4.28 -8.29 1.09
N VAL A 74 5.59 -8.47 1.22
CA VAL A 74 6.36 -8.01 2.38
C VAL A 74 6.30 -6.48 2.49
N LEU A 75 6.45 -5.77 1.37
CA LEU A 75 6.30 -4.31 1.32
C LEU A 75 4.91 -3.86 1.79
N LEU A 76 3.85 -4.48 1.27
CA LEU A 76 2.47 -4.16 1.63
C LEU A 76 2.19 -4.44 3.12
N GLN A 77 2.74 -5.52 3.66
CA GLN A 77 2.65 -5.83 5.08
C GLN A 77 3.36 -4.78 5.95
N ALA A 78 4.52 -4.31 5.53
CA ALA A 78 5.25 -3.25 6.23
C ALA A 78 4.47 -1.92 6.23
N LEU A 79 3.85 -1.55 5.10
CA LEU A 79 2.97 -0.37 5.02
C LEU A 79 1.76 -0.50 5.95
N MET A 80 1.15 -1.68 6.00
CA MET A 80 0.03 -1.95 6.89
C MET A 80 0.43 -1.81 8.37
N ALA A 81 1.61 -2.30 8.74
CA ALA A 81 2.16 -2.13 10.08
C ALA A 81 2.42 -0.66 10.41
N MET A 82 3.00 0.11 9.48
CA MET A 82 3.20 1.56 9.63
C MET A 82 1.89 2.29 9.92
N LYS A 83 0.85 2.04 9.10
CA LYS A 83 -0.48 2.62 9.29
C LYS A 83 -1.07 2.29 10.66
N THR A 84 -0.95 1.03 11.11
CA THR A 84 -1.42 0.64 12.46
C THR A 84 -0.68 1.41 13.55
N ARG A 85 0.64 1.58 13.44
CA ARG A 85 1.41 2.36 14.42
C ARG A 85 1.03 3.83 14.43
N LEU A 86 0.76 4.43 13.28
CA LEU A 86 0.26 5.80 13.21
C LEU A 86 -1.10 5.93 13.89
N LEU A 87 -1.99 4.96 13.72
CA LEU A 87 -3.30 4.96 14.39
C LEU A 87 -3.15 4.90 15.91
N ASP A 88 -2.28 4.02 16.42
CA ASP A 88 -1.98 3.90 17.85
C ASP A 88 -1.48 5.24 18.43
N ILE A 89 -0.55 5.91 17.74
CA ILE A 89 0.01 7.21 18.15
C ILE A 89 -1.09 8.28 18.19
N VAL A 90 -1.97 8.34 17.19
CA VAL A 90 -3.07 9.30 17.15
C VAL A 90 -4.04 9.09 18.32
N GLN A 91 -4.36 7.83 18.63
CA GLN A 91 -5.22 7.49 19.78
C GLN A 91 -4.57 7.88 21.11
N GLU A 92 -3.27 7.64 21.27
CA GLU A 92 -2.53 8.04 22.47
C GLU A 92 -2.58 9.57 22.69
N VAL A 93 -2.36 10.35 21.63
CA VAL A 93 -2.44 11.83 21.67
C VAL A 93 -3.85 12.30 22.04
N GLN A 94 -4.88 11.66 21.49
CA GLN A 94 -6.27 11.99 21.80
C GLN A 94 -6.60 11.71 23.27
N ASN A 95 -6.22 10.55 23.79
CA ASN A 95 -6.42 10.17 25.20
C ASN A 95 -5.66 11.08 26.16
N GLY A 96 -4.43 11.47 25.81
CA GLY A 96 -3.64 12.44 26.56
C GLY A 96 -4.32 13.81 26.64
N SER A 97 -4.89 14.26 25.52
CA SER A 97 -5.64 15.53 25.44
C SER A 97 -6.91 15.51 26.30
N GLU A 98 -7.64 14.40 26.31
CA GLU A 98 -8.83 14.21 27.17
C GLU A 98 -8.45 14.21 28.66
N SER A 99 -7.32 13.59 29.01
CA SER A 99 -6.79 13.58 30.37
C SER A 99 -6.43 15.01 30.84
N ILE A 100 -5.79 15.80 29.99
CA ILE A 100 -5.46 17.21 30.27
C ILE A 100 -6.73 18.05 30.42
N SER A 101 -7.71 17.87 29.53
CA SER A 101 -9.01 18.56 29.61
C SER A 101 -9.71 18.27 30.93
N THR A 102 -9.73 17.01 31.34
CA THR A 102 -10.33 16.58 32.61
C THR A 102 -9.60 17.20 33.81
N ALA A 103 -8.27 17.23 33.80
CA ALA A 103 -7.49 17.88 34.86
C ALA A 103 -7.76 19.40 34.93
N ALA A 104 -7.83 20.08 33.79
CA ALA A 104 -8.17 21.49 33.70
C ALA A 104 -9.58 21.79 34.25
N ALA A 105 -10.56 20.92 33.97
CA ALA A 105 -11.91 21.02 34.53
C ALA A 105 -11.92 20.91 36.06
N GLN A 106 -11.04 20.07 36.64
CA GLN A 106 -10.88 19.94 38.10
C GLN A 106 -10.17 21.15 38.76
N LEU A 107 -9.35 21.89 38.01
CA LEU A 107 -8.67 23.10 38.50
C LEU A 107 -9.62 24.32 38.59
N SER A 108 -10.66 24.42 37.77
CA SER A 108 -11.63 25.53 37.78
C SER A 108 -12.30 25.77 39.15
N PRO A 109 -12.78 24.73 39.87
CA PRO A 109 -13.23 24.84 41.26
C PRO A 109 -12.14 25.36 42.21
N VAL A 110 -10.91 24.88 42.07
CA VAL A 110 -9.77 25.33 42.89
C VAL A 110 -9.52 26.82 42.71
N THR A 111 -9.50 27.32 41.47
CA THR A 111 -9.40 28.76 41.18
C THR A 111 -10.55 29.56 41.81
N ARG A 112 -11.76 28.99 41.86
CA ARG A 112 -12.92 29.62 42.49
C ARG A 112 -12.76 29.76 44.01
N ILE A 113 -12.13 28.78 44.66
CA ILE A 113 -11.81 28.80 46.10
C ILE A 113 -10.82 29.93 46.39
N TRP A 114 -9.74 30.05 45.62
CA TRP A 114 -8.76 31.13 45.77
C TRP A 114 -9.36 32.53 45.64
N ARG A 115 -10.32 32.70 44.71
CA ARG A 115 -11.05 33.95 44.55
C ARG A 115 -11.91 34.27 45.78
N ARG A 116 -12.50 33.26 46.42
CA ARG A 116 -13.32 33.41 47.64
C ARG A 116 -12.47 33.79 48.86
N VAL A 117 -11.32 33.13 49.05
CA VAL A 117 -10.37 33.39 50.15
C VAL A 117 -9.77 34.80 50.06
N ARG A 118 -9.37 35.23 48.86
CA ARG A 118 -8.85 36.59 48.66
C ARG A 118 -9.90 37.67 48.96
N LYS A 119 -11.18 37.41 48.63
CA LYS A 119 -12.27 38.36 48.90
C LYS A 119 -12.61 38.44 50.39
N SER A 120 -12.48 37.36 51.17
CA SER A 120 -12.72 37.40 52.62
C SER A 120 -11.64 38.15 53.39
N ARG A 121 -10.39 38.16 52.90
CA ARG A 121 -9.26 38.89 53.51
C ARG A 121 -9.28 40.41 53.32
N GLN A 122 -10.16 40.96 52.48
CA GLN A 122 -10.27 42.41 52.27
C GLN A 122 -11.47 43.06 52.97
N LEU A 123 -12.34 42.26 53.60
CA LEU A 123 -13.57 42.73 54.26
C LEU A 123 -13.50 42.67 55.80
N GLY A 124 -12.32 42.36 56.36
CA GLY A 124 -12.03 42.40 57.79
C GLY A 124 -10.69 43.08 58.03
#